data_AF-A0A7I9W3M4-F1
#
_entry.id   AF-A0A7I9W3M4-F1
#
_cell.length_a   1.000
_cell.length_b   1.000
_cell.length_c   1.000
_cell.angle_alpha   90.00
_cell.angle_beta   90.00
_cell.angle_gamma   90.00
#
_symmetry.space_group_name_H-M   'P 1'
#
loop_
_entity.id
_entity.type
_entity.pdbx_description
1 polymer ?
#
loop_
_entity_poly.entity_id
_entity_poly.type
_entity_poly.pdbx_seq_one_letter_code
_entity_poly.pdbx_strand_id
1 'polypeptide(L)'
;MAGRGGATGAGYRTIAAYCGLDRKTVRRYVEAAQAAGLRRDDDLGAVDDALIGMVADAVRPVRPDGHGAWEQLLGSRSRSPPGWPAPVGSGR
;
A
#
# COMPACT_ATOMS: atom_id res chain seq x y z
N MET A 1 -9.24 -16.67 -26.85
CA MET A 1 -8.51 -16.15 -25.68
C MET A 1 -9.18 -14.87 -25.21
N ALA A 2 -10.10 -14.97 -24.25
CA ALA A 2 -10.88 -13.82 -23.76
C ALA A 2 -9.96 -12.79 -23.07
N GLY A 3 -10.03 -11.54 -23.52
CA GLY A 3 -9.31 -10.43 -22.91
C GLY A 3 -9.75 -10.24 -21.46
N ARG A 4 -8.80 -10.33 -20.51
CA ARG A 4 -9.01 -9.85 -19.15
C ARG A 4 -9.13 -8.34 -19.24
N GLY A 5 -10.37 -7.85 -19.21
CA GLY A 5 -10.68 -6.43 -19.19
C GLY A 5 -9.81 -5.74 -18.14
N GLY A 6 -9.01 -4.78 -18.60
CA GLY A 6 -8.32 -3.85 -17.72
C GLY A 6 -9.36 -3.26 -16.76
N ALA A 7 -8.94 -3.00 -15.53
CA ALA A 7 -9.77 -2.35 -14.53
C ALA A 7 -10.03 -0.89 -14.94
N THR A 8 -10.75 -0.64 -16.02
CA THR A 8 -11.35 0.63 -16.40
C THR A 8 -12.74 0.67 -15.79
N GLY A 9 -12.90 1.38 -14.67
CA GLY A 9 -14.20 1.62 -14.03
C GLY A 9 -14.70 0.58 -13.02
N ALA A 10 -13.85 -0.31 -12.49
CA ALA A 10 -14.26 -1.24 -11.44
C ALA A 10 -14.79 -0.50 -10.19
N GLY A 11 -16.07 -0.66 -9.86
CA GLY A 11 -16.64 -0.15 -8.62
C GLY A 11 -16.06 -0.85 -7.39
N TYR A 12 -16.23 -0.28 -6.20
CA TYR A 12 -15.63 -0.80 -4.95
C TYR A 12 -15.88 -2.30 -4.70
N ARG A 13 -17.02 -2.85 -5.12
CA ARG A 13 -17.32 -4.29 -4.98
C ARG A 13 -16.43 -5.17 -5.84
N THR A 14 -16.14 -4.73 -7.06
CA THR A 14 -15.27 -5.44 -7.99
C THR A 14 -13.84 -5.42 -7.45
N ILE A 15 -13.36 -4.26 -7.00
CA ILE A 15 -12.01 -4.14 -6.40
C ILE A 15 -11.90 -5.00 -5.14
N ALA A 16 -12.91 -4.97 -4.26
CA ALA A 16 -12.98 -5.82 -3.07
C ALA A 16 -12.85 -7.32 -3.40
N ALA A 17 -13.57 -7.79 -4.41
CA ALA A 17 -13.49 -9.18 -4.86
C ALA A 17 -12.10 -9.53 -5.41
N TYR A 18 -11.47 -8.63 -6.19
CA TYR A 18 -10.12 -8.84 -6.72
C TYR A 18 -9.05 -8.88 -5.62
N CYS A 19 -9.18 -8.06 -4.58
CA CYS A 19 -8.19 -7.94 -3.51
C CYS A 19 -8.46 -8.89 -2.33
N GLY A 20 -9.61 -9.56 -2.27
CA GLY A 20 -10.03 -10.33 -1.09
C GLY A 20 -10.27 -9.48 0.16
N LEU A 21 -10.60 -8.18 -0.02
CA LEU A 21 -10.80 -7.21 1.04
C LEU A 21 -12.28 -6.86 1.20
N ASP A 22 -12.68 -6.39 2.38
CA ASP A 22 -14.03 -5.86 2.56
C ASP A 22 -14.19 -4.48 1.87
N ARG A 23 -15.42 -4.16 1.46
CA ARG A 23 -15.74 -2.93 0.73
C ARG A 23 -15.33 -1.66 1.47
N LYS A 24 -15.45 -1.61 2.81
CA LYS A 24 -15.09 -0.44 3.62
C LYS A 24 -13.58 -0.24 3.59
N THR A 25 -12.79 -1.31 3.67
CA THR A 25 -11.34 -1.24 3.53
C THR A 25 -10.96 -0.71 2.16
N VAL A 26 -11.50 -1.29 1.09
CA VAL A 26 -11.24 -0.81 -0.27
C VAL A 26 -11.58 0.67 -0.43
N ARG A 27 -12.77 1.09 0.03
CA ARG A 27 -13.18 2.49 -0.05
C ARG A 27 -12.18 3.41 0.66
N ARG A 28 -11.75 3.04 1.87
CA ARG A 28 -10.79 3.83 2.65
C ARG A 28 -9.47 4.05 1.91
N TYR A 29 -8.94 2.99 1.29
CA TYR A 29 -7.69 3.08 0.53
C TYR A 29 -7.83 3.92 -0.74
N VAL A 30 -8.94 3.76 -1.47
CA VAL A 30 -9.18 4.54 -2.69
C VAL A 30 -9.38 6.03 -2.37
N GLU A 31 -10.17 6.35 -1.34
CA GLU A 31 -10.37 7.75 -0.89
C GLU A 31 -9.04 8.38 -0.45
N ALA A 32 -8.19 7.64 0.28
CA ALA A 32 -6.86 8.12 0.67
C ALA A 32 -5.94 8.35 -0.54
N ALA A 33 -5.95 7.45 -1.52
CA ALA A 33 -5.18 7.60 -2.75
C ALA A 33 -5.62 8.82 -3.57
N GLN A 34 -6.94 9.03 -3.69
CA GLN A 34 -7.49 10.21 -4.35
C GLN A 34 -7.14 11.52 -3.61
N ALA A 35 -7.19 11.51 -2.28
CA ALA A 35 -6.76 12.64 -1.46
C ALA A 35 -5.25 12.93 -1.60
N ALA A 36 -4.43 11.91 -1.83
CA ALA A 36 -3.01 12.02 -2.13
C ALA A 36 -2.71 12.43 -3.59
N GLY A 37 -3.74 12.61 -4.42
CA GLY A 37 -3.62 13.14 -5.78
C GLY A 37 -3.74 12.11 -6.89
N LEU A 38 -3.86 10.81 -6.59
CA LEU A 38 -4.03 9.77 -7.60
C LEU A 38 -5.37 9.93 -8.32
N ARG A 39 -5.31 10.08 -9.64
CA ARG A 39 -6.46 10.17 -10.52
C ARG A 39 -6.74 8.83 -11.18
N ARG A 40 -7.96 8.70 -11.70
CA ARG A 40 -8.43 7.43 -12.26
C ARG A 40 -7.72 7.03 -13.56
N ASP A 41 -7.31 8.03 -14.32
CA ASP A 41 -6.72 7.92 -15.66
C ASP A 41 -5.19 7.98 -15.61
N ASP A 42 -4.61 8.08 -14.40
CA ASP A 42 -3.17 8.00 -14.23
C ASP A 42 -2.67 6.60 -14.60
N ASP A 43 -1.48 6.53 -15.17
CA ASP A 43 -0.81 5.28 -15.48
C ASP A 43 -0.14 4.67 -14.25
N LEU A 44 0.43 3.47 -14.42
CA LEU A 44 1.05 2.74 -13.33
C LEU A 44 2.25 3.49 -12.70
N GLY A 45 2.91 4.38 -13.45
CA GLY A 45 4.02 5.19 -12.98
C GLY A 45 3.63 6.24 -11.94
N ALA A 46 2.36 6.61 -11.85
CA ALA A 46 1.86 7.49 -10.78
C ALA A 46 1.77 6.77 -9.42
N VAL A 47 1.76 5.44 -9.41
CA VAL A 47 1.74 4.63 -8.19
C VAL A 47 3.17 4.36 -7.74
N ASP A 48 3.83 5.41 -7.27
CA ASP A 48 5.19 5.36 -6.73
C ASP A 48 5.22 5.10 -5.20
N ASP A 49 6.41 4.86 -4.68
CA ASP A 49 6.61 4.59 -3.24
C ASP A 49 6.17 5.77 -2.35
N ALA A 50 6.25 7.00 -2.85
CA ALA A 50 5.86 8.19 -2.11
C ALA A 50 4.34 8.24 -1.95
N LEU A 51 3.58 8.00 -3.03
CA LEU A 51 2.13 7.87 -3.00
C LEU A 51 1.71 6.73 -2.08
N ILE A 52 2.33 5.55 -2.23
CA ILE A 52 2.03 4.38 -1.39
C ILE A 52 2.26 4.74 0.09
N GLY A 53 3.35 5.43 0.41
CA GLY A 53 3.65 5.91 1.76
C GLY A 53 2.58 6.84 2.32
N MET A 54 2.16 7.85 1.55
CA MET A 54 1.10 8.78 1.96
C MET A 54 -0.23 8.08 2.21
N VAL A 55 -0.62 7.15 1.34
CA VAL A 55 -1.85 6.37 1.50
C VAL A 55 -1.77 5.50 2.74
N ALA A 56 -0.65 4.79 2.94
CA ALA A 56 -0.44 3.92 4.09
C ALA A 56 -0.51 4.69 5.42
N ASP A 57 0.05 5.90 5.47
CA ASP A 57 0.00 6.76 6.64
C ASP A 57 -1.43 7.27 6.90
N ALA A 58 -2.13 7.73 5.85
CA ALA A 58 -3.50 8.21 5.96
C ALA A 58 -4.50 7.14 6.44
N VAL A 59 -4.29 5.87 6.07
CA VAL A 59 -5.16 4.76 6.51
C VAL A 59 -4.72 4.14 7.83
N ARG A 60 -3.52 4.47 8.34
CA ARG A 60 -2.93 3.90 9.55
C ARG A 60 -3.93 4.01 10.71
N PRO A 61 -4.25 2.91 11.41
CA PRO A 61 -5.09 2.97 12.59
C PRO A 61 -4.42 3.82 13.67
N VAL A 62 -5.11 4.86 14.16
CA VAL A 62 -4.67 5.63 15.33
C VAL A 62 -4.78 4.71 16.55
N ARG A 63 -3.62 4.35 17.11
CA ARG A 63 -3.54 3.64 18.40
C ARG A 63 -3.23 4.67 19.48
N PRO A 64 -3.99 4.74 20.60
CA PRO A 64 -3.76 5.72 21.66
C PRO A 64 -2.35 5.66 22.28
N ASP A 65 -1.72 4.48 22.30
CA ASP A 65 -0.35 4.28 22.80
C ASP A 65 0.66 4.06 21.65
N GLY A 66 0.53 4.90 20.62
CA GLY A 66 0.98 4.68 19.25
C GLY A 66 2.48 4.54 18.98
N HIS A 67 3.15 3.55 19.58
CA HIS A 67 4.31 2.94 18.95
C HIS A 67 3.90 1.70 18.14
N GLY A 68 3.76 1.88 16.83
CA GLY A 68 3.50 0.79 15.91
C GLY A 68 4.64 -0.22 15.97
N ALA A 69 4.35 -1.51 15.74
CA ALA A 69 5.39 -2.55 15.64
C ALA A 69 6.51 -2.15 14.64
N TRP A 70 6.18 -1.30 13.67
CA TRP A 70 7.12 -0.70 12.72
C TRP A 70 8.19 0.20 13.34
N GLU A 71 7.88 1.03 14.34
CA GLU A 71 8.92 1.83 15.02
C GLU A 71 9.84 0.94 15.87
N GLN A 72 9.30 -0.14 16.45
CA GLN A 72 10.12 -1.14 17.16
C GLN A 72 11.06 -1.86 16.18
N LEU A 73 10.62 -2.15 14.96
CA LEU A 73 11.45 -2.74 13.90
C LEU A 73 12.53 -1.76 13.41
N LEU A 74 12.27 -0.46 13.34
CA LEU A 74 13.29 0.56 13.03
C LEU A 74 14.39 0.63 14.10
N GLY A 75 14.04 0.45 15.38
CA GLY A 75 15.03 0.29 16.46
C GLY A 75 15.83 -1.03 16.37
N SER A 76 15.31 -2.01 15.65
CA SER A 76 15.90 -3.36 15.45
C SER A 76 16.73 -3.48 14.17
N ARG A 77 16.98 -2.36 13.46
CA ARG A 77 17.47 -2.32 12.06
C ARG A 77 18.79 -3.05 11.79
N SER A 78 19.54 -3.41 12.81
CA SER A 78 20.77 -4.21 12.70
C SER A 78 20.54 -5.72 12.51
N ARG A 79 19.31 -6.22 12.66
CA ARG A 79 19.02 -7.66 12.53
C ARG A 79 17.98 -7.93 11.45
N SER A 80 18.43 -8.47 10.31
CA SER A 80 17.52 -9.09 9.35
C SER A 80 16.75 -10.25 10.03
N PRO A 81 15.44 -10.38 9.78
CA PRO A 81 14.69 -11.54 10.24
C PRO A 81 15.32 -12.85 9.75
N PRO A 82 15.26 -13.94 10.53
CA PRO A 82 15.72 -15.24 10.09
C PRO A 82 15.04 -15.64 8.78
N GLY A 83 15.83 -15.98 7.75
CA GLY A 83 15.32 -16.36 6.43
C GLY A 83 15.17 -15.22 5.42
N TRP A 84 15.43 -13.96 5.81
CA TRP A 84 15.50 -12.84 4.86
C TRP A 84 16.90 -12.77 4.24
N PRO A 85 17.04 -12.51 2.92
CA PRO A 85 18.34 -12.30 2.31
C PRO A 85 19.06 -11.11 2.96
N ALA A 86 20.38 -11.22 3.14
CA ALA A 86 21.16 -10.09 3.67
C ALA A 86 20.94 -8.86 2.78
N PRO A 87 20.85 -7.64 3.36
CA PRO A 87 20.73 -6.43 2.57
C PRO A 87 21.92 -6.37 1.63
N VAL A 88 21.65 -6.30 0.33
CA VAL A 88 22.71 -6.19 -0.67
C VAL A 88 23.41 -4.87 -0.39
N GLY A 89 24.65 -4.94 0.08
CA GLY A 89 25.45 -3.74 0.28
C GLY A 89 25.54 -3.04 -1.06
N SER A 90 25.11 -1.79 -1.12
CA SER A 90 25.48 -0.87 -2.20
C SER A 90 26.99 -0.64 -2.10
N GLY A 91 27.75 -1.58 -2.67
CA GLY A 91 29.18 -1.44 -2.88
C GLY A 91 29.43 -0.22 -3.74
N ARG A 92 30.20 0.72 -3.20
CA ARG A 92 30.92 1.72 -3.99
C ARG A 92 32.08 1.05 -4.72
#